data_AF-A0A3Q9D322-F1
#
_entry.id   AF-A0A3Q9D322-F1
#
_cell.length_a   1.000
_cell.length_b   1.000
_cell.length_c   1.000
_cell.angle_alpha   90.00
_cell.angle_beta   90.00
_cell.angle_gamma   90.00
#
_symmetry.space_group_name_H-M   'P 1'
#
loop_
_entity.id
_entity.type
_entity.pdbx_description
1 polymer ?
#
loop_
_entity_poly.entity_id
_entity_poly.type
_entity_poly.pdbx_seq_one_letter_code
_entity_poly.pdbx_strand_id
1 'polypeptide(L)' 'NTLAIIPLMAQHHHPRAVEATTKYFLTQAAAAATLLFASVTNAWLTGQWEIQQITHPLPSTMITLALALKIGLAPLHAWL' A
#
# COMPACT_ATOMS: atom_id res chain seq x y z
N ASN A 1 6.35 1.11 -8.86
CA ASN A 1 5.33 0.35 -9.63
C ASN A 1 4.04 1.12 -9.83
N THR A 2 3.38 1.63 -8.78
CA THR A 2 2.06 2.27 -8.91
C THR A 2 2.00 3.38 -9.95
N LEU A 3 2.93 4.35 -9.91
CA LEU A 3 2.95 5.47 -10.87
C LEU A 3 3.20 5.04 -12.33
N ALA A 4 3.91 3.93 -12.55
CA ALA A 4 4.17 3.41 -13.89
C ALA A 4 2.98 2.62 -14.46
N ILE A 5 2.12 2.09 -13.59
CA ILE A 5 0.95 1.27 -13.98
C ILE A 5 -0.26 2.16 -14.30
N ILE A 6 -0.41 3.32 -13.65
CA ILE A 6 -1.54 4.24 -13.85
C ILE A 6 -1.78 4.60 -15.33
N PRO A 7 -0.77 5.01 -16.12
CA PRO A 7 -0.98 5.35 -17.53
C PRO A 7 -1.37 4.14 -18.38
N LEU A 8 -0.90 2.93 -18.03
CA LEU A 8 -1.25 1.70 -18.72
C LEU A 8 -2.73 1.32 -18.49
N MET A 9 -3.24 1.53 -17.27
CA MET A 9 -4.65 1.27 -16.94
C MET A 9 -5.60 2.30 -17.57
N ALA A 10 -5.18 3.56 -17.65
CA ALA A 10 -5.97 4.65 -18.23
C ALA A 10 -5.77 4.84 -19.76
N GLN A 11 -5.01 3.96 -20.41
CA GLN A 11 -4.65 4.10 -21.83
C GLN A 11 -5.88 4.23 -22.74
N HIS A 12 -6.92 3.45 -22.43
CA HIS A 12 -8.22 3.58 -23.08
C HIS A 12 -9.03 4.60 -22.29
N HIS A 13 -9.35 5.74 -22.92
CA HIS A 13 -10.06 6.88 -22.31
C HIS A 13 -11.56 6.61 -22.04
N HIS A 14 -11.92 5.37 -21.71
CA HIS A 14 -13.26 4.97 -21.35
C HIS A 14 -13.53 5.32 -19.87
N PRO A 15 -14.72 5.86 -19.51
CA PRO A 15 -15.04 6.25 -18.14
C PRO A 15 -14.78 5.14 -17.10
N ARG A 16 -15.10 3.89 -17.43
CA ARG A 16 -14.83 2.72 -16.57
C ARG A 16 -13.34 2.47 -16.33
N ALA A 17 -12.48 2.71 -17.32
CA ALA A 17 -11.04 2.53 -17.18
C ALA A 17 -10.44 3.60 -16.26
N VAL A 18 -10.92 4.85 -16.38
CA VAL A 18 -10.56 5.95 -15.48
C VAL A 18 -11.02 5.66 -14.04
N GLU A 19 -12.24 5.15 -13.87
CA GLU A 19 -12.76 4.77 -12.54
C GLU A 19 -11.92 3.64 -11.91
N ALA A 20 -11.61 2.58 -12.67
CA ALA A 20 -10.76 1.48 -12.19
C ALA A 20 -9.35 1.97 -11.83
N THR A 21 -8.77 2.84 -12.66
CA THR A 21 -7.45 3.45 -12.39
C THR A 21 -7.47 4.31 -11.12
N THR A 22 -8.56 5.04 -10.90
CA THR A 22 -8.73 5.87 -9.69
C THR A 22 -8.85 5.00 -8.43
N LYS A 23 -9.64 3.93 -8.47
CA LYS A 23 -9.74 2.95 -7.37
C LYS A 23 -8.39 2.35 -7.04
N TYR A 24 -7.66 1.89 -8.05
CA TYR A 24 -6.31 1.36 -7.91
C TYR A 24 -5.33 2.37 -7.31
N PHE A 25 -5.35 3.61 -7.79
CA PHE A 25 -4.48 4.65 -7.25
C PHE A 25 -4.75 4.90 -5.77
N LEU A 26 -6.01 5.05 -5.37
CA LEU A 26 -6.37 5.31 -3.98
C LEU A 26 -5.98 4.17 -3.05
N THR A 27 -6.23 2.92 -3.44
CA THR A 27 -5.87 1.76 -2.61
C THR A 27 -4.36 1.59 -2.48
N GLN A 28 -3.63 1.75 -3.57
CA GLN A 28 -2.17 1.61 -3.58
C GLN A 28 -1.45 2.77 -2.89
N ALA A 29 -1.97 3.99 -3.00
CA ALA A 29 -1.47 5.16 -2.27
C ALA A 29 -1.69 5.00 -0.76
N ALA A 30 -2.87 4.54 -0.34
CA ALA A 30 -3.16 4.25 1.06
C ALA A 30 -2.22 3.17 1.60
N ALA A 31 -2.04 2.06 0.87
CA ALA A 31 -1.10 0.99 1.25
C ALA A 31 0.33 1.52 1.42
N ALA A 32 0.81 2.36 0.51
CA ALA A 32 2.15 2.96 0.59
C ALA A 32 2.28 3.90 1.80
N ALA A 33 1.26 4.73 2.07
CA ALA A 33 1.25 5.64 3.22
C ALA A 33 1.25 4.87 4.55
N THR A 34 0.45 3.79 4.67
CA THR A 34 0.42 2.94 5.86
C THR A 34 1.77 2.26 6.10
N LEU A 35 2.44 1.79 5.03
CA LEU A 35 3.76 1.17 5.13
C LEU A 35 4.83 2.18 5.59
N LEU A 36 4.80 3.40 5.07
CA LEU A 36 5.70 4.48 5.51
C LEU A 36 5.45 4.85 6.97
N PHE A 37 4.19 5.02 7.36
CA PHE A 37 3.83 5.33 8.75
C PHE A 37 4.29 4.23 9.72
N ALA A 38 4.11 2.97 9.36
CA ALA A 38 4.58 1.85 10.17
C ALA A 38 6.11 1.82 10.29
N SER A 39 6.83 2.13 9.21
CA SER A 39 8.30 2.22 9.19
C SER A 39 8.81 3.35 10.09
N VAL A 40 8.18 4.54 10.02
CA VAL A 40 8.49 5.68 10.90
C VAL A 40 8.20 5.34 12.35
N THR A 41 7.09 4.66 12.63
CA THR A 41 6.74 4.21 13.99
C THR A 41 7.76 3.21 14.52
N ASN A 42 8.22 2.27 13.68
CA ASN A 42 9.27 1.32 14.06
C ASN A 42 10.59 2.03 14.36
N ALA A 43 11.00 2.97 13.50
CA ALA A 43 12.22 3.76 13.70
C ALA A 43 12.14 4.65 14.94
N TRP A 44 10.96 5.21 15.25
CA TRP A 44 10.73 5.97 16.48
C TRP A 44 10.90 5.11 17.74
N LEU A 45 10.41 3.86 17.72
CA LEU A 45 10.47 2.95 18.86
C LEU A 45 11.85 2.32 19.08
N THR A 46 12.57 2.02 17.99
CA THR A 46 13.84 1.26 18.03
C THR A 46 15.07 2.14 17.83
N GLY A 47 14.91 3.34 17.28
CA GLY A 47 16.02 4.21 16.87
C GLY A 47 16.77 3.73 15.62
N GLN A 48 16.27 2.69 14.93
CA GLN A 48 16.94 2.06 13.80
C GLN A 48 16.04 2.04 12.56
N TRP A 49 16.66 2.07 11.37
CA TRP A 49 15.98 1.96 10.07
C TRP A 49 16.17 0.58 9.42
N GLU A 50 16.69 -0.38 10.17
CA GLU A 50 16.94 -1.73 9.67
C GLU A 50 15.62 -2.46 9.39
N ILE A 51 15.53 -3.11 8.23
CA ILE A 51 14.31 -3.82 7.78
C ILE A 51 14.02 -5.04 8.64
N GLN A 52 15.05 -5.67 9.22
CA GLN A 52 14.92 -6.95 9.94
C GLN A 52 14.40 -6.80 11.38
N GLN A 53 14.36 -5.59 11.94
CA GLN A 53 14.10 -5.36 13.37
C GLN A 53 12.65 -4.94 13.70
N ILE A 54 11.66 -5.56 13.08
CA ILE A 54 10.25 -5.26 13.39
C ILE A 54 9.74 -6.28 14.42
N THR A 55 10.04 -6.02 15.69
CA THR A 55 9.60 -6.85 16.82
C THR A 55 8.34 -6.31 17.48
N HIS A 56 8.05 -5.01 17.32
CA HIS A 56 6.90 -4.39 17.97
C HIS A 56 5.59 -4.78 17.25
N PRO A 57 4.55 -5.25 17.98
CA PRO A 57 3.32 -5.77 17.37
C PRO A 57 2.56 -4.73 16.54
N LEU A 58 2.59 -3.45 16.95
CA LEU A 58 1.91 -2.37 16.21
C LEU A 58 2.51 -2.14 14.79
N PRO A 59 3.79 -1.77 14.60
CA PRO A 59 4.38 -1.67 13.25
C PRO A 59 4.26 -2.96 12.43
N SER A 60 4.41 -4.13 13.07
CA SER A 60 4.30 -5.44 12.40
C SER A 60 2.91 -5.66 11.78
N THR A 61 1.85 -5.42 12.56
CA THR A 61 0.47 -5.55 12.07
C THR A 61 0.16 -4.52 10.97
N MET A 62 0.63 -3.28 11.11
CA MET A 62 0.43 -2.24 10.10
C MET A 62 1.13 -2.56 8.77
N ILE A 63 2.37 -3.07 8.82
CA ILE A 63 3.10 -3.52 7.62
C ILE A 63 2.37 -4.68 6.96
N THR A 64 1.89 -5.65 7.76
CA THR A 64 1.14 -6.80 7.24
C THR A 64 -0.15 -6.34 6.54
N LEU A 65 -0.90 -5.42 7.14
CA LEU A 65 -2.09 -4.82 6.53
C LEU A 65 -1.76 -4.04 5.25
N ALA A 66 -0.69 -3.25 5.28
CA ALA A 66 -0.25 -2.49 4.11
C ALA A 66 0.12 -3.41 2.94
N LEU A 67 0.86 -4.50 3.20
CA LEU A 67 1.21 -5.49 2.20
C LEU A 67 -0.02 -6.26 1.69
N ALA A 68 -0.91 -6.67 2.59
CA ALA A 68 -2.18 -7.31 2.25
C ALA A 68 -3.04 -6.43 1.33
N LEU A 69 -3.15 -5.13 1.61
CA LEU A 69 -3.86 -4.17 0.75
C LEU A 69 -3.19 -4.05 -0.62
N LYS A 70 -1.86 -4.06 -0.66
CA LYS A 70 -1.07 -3.91 -1.90
C LYS A 70 -1.27 -5.09 -2.86
N ILE A 71 -1.35 -6.31 -2.33
CA ILE A 71 -1.53 -7.55 -3.12
C ILE A 71 -2.99 -7.97 -3.28
N GLY A 72 -3.93 -7.33 -2.58
CA GLY A 72 -5.35 -7.70 -2.62
C GLY A 72 -5.65 -9.00 -1.84
N LEU A 73 -5.02 -9.22 -0.69
CA LEU A 73 -5.30 -10.36 0.18
C LEU A 73 -6.66 -10.16 0.90
N ALA A 74 -7.42 -11.23 1.14
CA ALA A 74 -8.64 -11.17 1.95
C ALA A 74 -8.36 -10.66 3.37
N PRO A 75 -9.22 -9.78 3.94
CA PRO A 75 -10.46 -9.22 3.40
C PRO A 75 -10.29 -7.96 2.51
N LEU A 76 -9.06 -7.51 2.25
CA LEU A 76 -8.71 -6.26 1.56
C LEU A 76 -8.62 -6.38 0.03
N HIS A 77 -9.43 -7.26 -0.56
CA HIS A 77 -9.39 -7.60 -1.99
C HIS A 77 -10.44 -6.84 -2.83
N ALA A 78 -11.27 -5.99 -2.22
CA ALA A 78 -12.44 -5.38 -2.87
C ALA A 78 -12.13 -4.42 -4.03
N TRP A 79 -10.87 -4.04 -4.24
CA TRP A 79 -10.44 -3.19 -5.34
C TRP A 79 -9.95 -3.96 -6.57
N LEU A 80 -9.68 -5.26 -6.42
CA LEU A 80 -9.30 -6.17 -7.49
C LEU A 80 -10.54 -6.54 -8.33
#